data_AF-A0A2V6IXT2-F1
#
_entry.id   AF-A0A2V6IXT2-F1
#
_cell.length_a   1.000
_cell.length_b   1.000
_cell.length_c   1.000
_cell.angle_alpha   90.00
_cell.angle_beta   90.00
_cell.angle_gamma   90.00
#
_symmetry.space_group_name_H-M   'P 1'
#
loop_
_entity.id
_entity.type
_entity.pdbx_description
1 polymer ?
#
loop_
_entity_poly.entity_id
_entity_poly.type
_entity_poly.pdbx_seq_one_letter_code
_entity_poly.pdbx_strand_id
1 'polypeptide(L)'
;MYSEITEITETKEERSPRQDHICPTIRHETPWRGDETLAPQTNHSFRGWILYDGACRRCAASARRFDRIFRRRGFLFLPLQTNWIMDRLDLEPGAPLEEMRLLTADGRGIGGADAVVFLARQIWWAWPFAALAQSPAMHKLLDRGYRWIAAHRNCDHITCNLPPRRRCPGWIALIVLPLLALLARNHVAPWQFMWLMTGAIFLGCKWLTFWGVRRQFQHVGVGRALAYFFLWPGMDAKKFACPTDGQNLTALNRRVLRKPASEVRQARDPRWVSRAAKELSGNVPSHAGRMPALSAKRRSIVVATAKILLGAVLLFGLARFAPDPRLTGWIGMIGMILVLHFGIFALLAIAWRAYGLDVRPIMDAPLNSTSLGEFWGGRWNGPFNQLAFENIFRPVARSTDPILGIIVAFLASGLIHELVISLPARTGYGLPTAYFLLQGCGVIIQHRVPRIRHGMAGQFFTASVVAVPAFWLFHPPFVRIVILPFMKAIGAL
;
A
#
# COMPACT_ATOMS: atom_id res chain seq x y z
N MET A 1 -77.57 -22.87 -36.10
CA MET A 1 -78.49 -22.96 -34.94
C MET A 1 -77.62 -22.98 -33.70
N TYR A 2 -77.64 -21.89 -32.91
CA TYR A 2 -76.82 -21.61 -31.70
C TYR A 2 -75.29 -21.58 -31.92
N SER A 3 -74.64 -20.40 -32.00
CA SER A 3 -74.34 -19.38 -30.96
C SER A 3 -73.11 -19.78 -30.12
N GLU A 4 -71.94 -19.18 -30.37
CA GLU A 4 -71.40 -17.99 -29.64
C GLU A 4 -70.51 -18.50 -28.47
N ILE A 5 -69.25 -18.09 -28.26
CA ILE A 5 -68.73 -16.74 -27.98
C ILE A 5 -67.21 -16.68 -28.34
N THR A 6 -66.75 -15.47 -28.67
CA THR A 6 -65.37 -14.90 -28.80
C THR A 6 -64.28 -15.46 -27.84
N GLU A 7 -62.96 -15.28 -27.95
CA GLU A 7 -61.95 -14.71 -28.89
C GLU A 7 -60.53 -15.18 -28.39
N ILE A 8 -59.35 -14.90 -28.95
CA ILE A 8 -58.87 -14.09 -30.09
C ILE A 8 -57.67 -14.79 -30.79
N THR A 9 -57.17 -14.25 -31.90
CA THR A 9 -55.94 -14.72 -32.59
C THR A 9 -54.64 -14.12 -32.02
N GLU A 10 -53.59 -14.94 -31.84
CA GLU A 10 -52.21 -14.43 -31.73
C GLU A 10 -51.20 -15.38 -32.41
N THR A 11 -50.60 -14.95 -33.53
CA THR A 11 -49.67 -15.76 -34.32
C THR A 11 -48.22 -15.31 -34.17
N LYS A 12 -47.50 -16.03 -33.30
CA LYS A 12 -46.16 -16.61 -33.56
C LYS A 12 -45.06 -15.67 -34.10
N GLU A 13 -44.21 -15.20 -33.18
CA GLU A 13 -42.84 -14.74 -33.48
C GLU A 13 -41.84 -15.49 -32.57
N GLU A 14 -40.68 -15.89 -33.12
CA GLU A 14 -39.77 -16.83 -32.44
C GLU A 14 -38.97 -16.18 -31.30
N ARG A 15 -39.13 -16.72 -30.09
CA ARG A 15 -38.54 -16.17 -28.86
C ARG A 15 -37.22 -16.87 -28.53
N SER A 16 -36.10 -16.14 -28.67
CA SER A 16 -34.76 -16.56 -28.25
C SER A 16 -34.70 -16.93 -26.75
N PRO A 17 -33.95 -17.99 -26.35
CA PRO A 17 -33.89 -18.43 -24.95
C PRO A 17 -33.09 -17.47 -24.05
N ARG A 18 -33.57 -17.30 -22.81
CA ARG A 18 -32.98 -16.39 -21.81
C ARG A 18 -31.56 -16.81 -21.43
N GLN A 19 -30.63 -15.85 -21.47
CA GLN A 19 -29.38 -15.89 -20.71
C GLN A 19 -29.55 -15.08 -19.42
N ASP A 20 -30.01 -15.74 -18.37
CA ASP A 20 -29.88 -15.21 -17.01
C ASP A 20 -28.42 -15.39 -16.51
N HIS A 21 -27.96 -14.45 -15.68
CA HIS A 21 -26.59 -14.28 -15.13
C HIS A 21 -25.70 -13.19 -15.75
N ILE A 22 -26.24 -11.98 -15.92
CA ILE A 22 -25.43 -10.77 -16.09
C ILE A 22 -24.93 -10.29 -14.71
N CYS A 23 -23.60 -10.29 -14.54
CA CYS A 23 -22.91 -9.64 -13.42
C CYS A 23 -23.27 -8.15 -13.39
N PRO A 24 -23.62 -7.54 -12.23
CA PRO A 24 -24.08 -6.15 -12.19
C PRO A 24 -22.95 -5.21 -12.62
N THR A 25 -23.02 -4.75 -13.86
CA THR A 25 -22.23 -3.64 -14.37
C THR A 25 -22.48 -2.45 -13.44
N ILE A 26 -21.39 -1.93 -12.88
CA ILE A 26 -21.42 -0.70 -12.09
C ILE A 26 -22.12 0.35 -12.95
N ARG A 27 -23.29 0.81 -12.50
CA ARG A 27 -23.92 2.00 -13.09
C ARG A 27 -22.87 3.09 -13.08
N HIS A 28 -22.48 3.56 -14.27
CA HIS A 28 -21.82 4.84 -14.40
C HIS A 28 -22.76 5.86 -13.75
N GLU A 29 -22.39 6.37 -12.57
CA GLU A 29 -23.06 7.52 -11.95
C GLU A 29 -22.78 8.72 -12.85
N THR A 30 -23.67 8.89 -13.84
CA THR A 30 -23.71 9.93 -14.87
C THR A 30 -22.41 10.11 -15.67
N PRO A 31 -22.41 9.81 -16.99
CA PRO A 31 -21.56 10.58 -17.90
C PRO A 31 -21.87 12.06 -17.65
N TRP A 32 -20.85 12.90 -17.54
CA TRP A 32 -21.06 14.33 -17.79
C TRP A 32 -21.62 14.44 -19.19
N ARG A 33 -22.89 14.86 -19.30
CA ARG A 33 -23.57 15.03 -20.58
C ARG A 33 -22.89 16.20 -21.27
N GLY A 34 -21.92 15.90 -22.13
CA GLY A 34 -21.12 16.87 -22.88
C GLY A 34 -21.89 17.50 -24.04
N ASP A 35 -23.16 17.83 -23.78
CA ASP A 35 -24.09 18.42 -24.74
C ASP A 35 -25.10 19.27 -23.98
N GLU A 36 -24.58 20.38 -23.45
CA GLU A 36 -25.35 21.55 -23.06
C GLU A 36 -24.41 22.75 -23.23
N THR A 37 -24.71 23.57 -24.22
CA THR A 37 -23.98 24.80 -24.53
C THR A 37 -24.07 25.74 -23.33
N LEU A 38 -23.03 25.76 -22.50
CA LEU A 38 -22.80 26.81 -21.49
C LEU A 38 -22.38 28.14 -22.13
N ALA A 39 -23.12 28.57 -23.15
CA ALA A 39 -23.41 29.97 -23.33
C ALA A 39 -24.21 30.38 -22.08
N PRO A 40 -23.72 31.35 -21.27
CA PRO A 40 -24.36 31.67 -20.00
C PRO A 40 -25.76 32.25 -20.26
N GLN A 41 -26.80 31.52 -19.88
CA GLN A 41 -28.15 32.09 -19.86
C GLN A 41 -28.15 33.31 -18.95
N THR A 42 -28.77 34.38 -19.45
CA THR A 42 -28.61 35.73 -18.96
C THR A 42 -29.18 35.92 -17.55
N ASN A 43 -28.29 35.92 -16.55
CA ASN A 43 -28.50 36.66 -15.32
C ASN A 43 -27.15 37.02 -14.68
N HIS A 44 -27.01 38.30 -14.29
CA HIS A 44 -25.77 38.89 -13.76
C HIS A 44 -25.19 38.06 -12.59
N SER A 45 -23.89 37.74 -12.49
CA SER A 45 -22.72 38.26 -13.20
C SER A 45 -21.62 37.19 -13.27
N PHE A 46 -21.32 36.67 -14.46
CA PHE A 46 -20.14 35.82 -14.67
C PHE A 46 -18.87 36.69 -14.66
N ARG A 47 -17.86 36.30 -13.89
CA ARG A 47 -16.61 37.06 -13.70
C ARG A 47 -15.35 36.31 -14.12
N GLY A 48 -15.37 34.97 -14.22
CA GLY A 48 -14.24 34.20 -14.73
C GLY A 48 -14.18 32.73 -14.35
N TRP A 49 -13.19 32.05 -14.94
CA TRP A 49 -12.84 30.65 -14.68
C TRP A 49 -11.61 30.55 -13.78
N ILE A 50 -11.72 29.81 -12.68
CA ILE A 50 -10.61 29.43 -11.82
C ILE A 50 -10.07 28.08 -12.31
N LEU A 51 -8.92 28.11 -12.96
CA LEU A 51 -8.25 26.94 -13.50
C LEU A 51 -7.37 26.30 -12.43
N TYR A 52 -7.55 25.00 -12.24
CA TYR A 52 -6.77 24.19 -11.31
C TYR A 52 -6.36 22.88 -11.96
N ASP A 53 -5.28 22.28 -11.45
CA ASP A 53 -4.88 20.95 -11.87
C ASP A 53 -5.87 19.89 -11.35
N GLY A 54 -6.62 19.28 -12.26
CA GLY A 54 -7.54 18.19 -11.98
C GLY A 54 -6.86 16.87 -11.61
N ALA A 55 -5.63 16.64 -12.05
CA ALA A 55 -4.84 15.46 -11.70
C ALA A 55 -4.35 15.54 -10.24
N CYS A 56 -3.97 16.72 -9.76
CA CYS A 56 -3.49 16.86 -8.39
C CYS A 56 -4.58 16.90 -7.32
N ARG A 57 -4.60 15.86 -6.47
CA ARG A 57 -5.58 15.69 -5.38
C ARG A 57 -5.66 16.87 -4.40
N ARG A 58 -4.55 17.58 -4.14
CA ARG A 58 -4.54 18.77 -3.26
C ARG A 58 -5.30 19.93 -3.91
N CYS A 59 -5.04 20.20 -5.19
CA CYS A 59 -5.72 21.24 -5.96
C CYS A 59 -7.22 20.94 -6.10
N ALA A 60 -7.58 19.71 -6.49
CA ALA A 60 -8.98 19.27 -6.58
C ALA A 60 -9.72 19.20 -5.22
N ALA A 61 -9.02 19.16 -4.09
CA ALA A 61 -9.62 19.28 -2.76
C ALA A 61 -9.81 20.75 -2.36
N SER A 62 -8.85 21.62 -2.69
CA SER A 62 -8.95 23.07 -2.50
C SER A 62 -10.11 23.65 -3.31
N ALA A 63 -10.17 23.35 -4.61
CA ALA A 63 -11.25 23.78 -5.51
C ALA A 63 -12.64 23.45 -4.93
N ARG A 64 -12.87 22.21 -4.50
CA ARG A 64 -14.14 21.79 -3.86
C ARG A 64 -14.43 22.49 -2.53
N ARG A 65 -13.41 22.87 -1.75
CA ARG A 65 -13.60 23.62 -0.49
C ARG A 65 -14.04 25.06 -0.76
N PHE A 66 -13.53 25.67 -1.82
CA PHE A 66 -13.76 27.08 -2.15
C PHE A 66 -14.85 27.32 -3.21
N ASP A 67 -15.31 26.27 -3.92
CA ASP A 67 -16.36 26.35 -4.95
C ASP A 67 -17.60 27.12 -4.47
N ARG A 68 -18.20 26.73 -3.33
CA ARG A 68 -19.40 27.41 -2.78
C ARG A 68 -19.18 28.90 -2.48
N ILE A 69 -17.95 29.32 -2.21
CA ILE A 69 -17.59 30.71 -1.89
C ILE A 69 -17.47 31.55 -3.17
N PHE A 70 -16.83 31.00 -4.20
CA PHE A 70 -16.53 31.70 -5.45
C PHE A 70 -17.65 31.59 -6.51
N ARG A 71 -18.39 30.48 -6.54
CA ARG A 71 -19.57 30.30 -7.40
C ARG A 71 -20.64 31.36 -7.11
N ARG A 72 -20.84 31.69 -5.83
CA ARG A 72 -21.70 32.81 -5.36
C ARG A 72 -21.19 34.21 -5.73
N ARG A 73 -19.98 34.32 -6.28
CA ARG A 73 -19.28 35.57 -6.65
C ARG A 73 -18.99 35.65 -8.15
N GLY A 74 -19.60 34.78 -8.96
CA GLY A 74 -19.44 34.78 -10.42
C GLY A 74 -18.21 34.03 -10.94
N PHE A 75 -17.46 33.33 -10.09
CA PHE A 75 -16.27 32.57 -10.50
C PHE A 75 -16.53 31.06 -10.45
N LEU A 76 -16.23 30.36 -11.54
CA LEU A 76 -16.45 28.91 -11.68
C LEU A 76 -15.11 28.15 -11.69
N PHE A 77 -15.00 27.06 -10.94
CA PHE A 77 -13.82 26.19 -10.97
C PHE A 77 -13.89 25.22 -12.15
N LEU A 78 -12.80 25.11 -12.91
CA LEU A 78 -12.72 24.20 -14.06
C LEU A 78 -11.33 23.53 -14.11
N PRO A 79 -11.23 22.21 -14.39
CA PRO A 79 -9.94 21.54 -14.55
C PRO A 79 -9.22 22.06 -15.80
N LEU A 80 -7.89 22.24 -15.73
CA LEU A 80 -7.10 22.59 -16.92
C LEU A 80 -7.30 21.58 -18.06
N GLN A 81 -7.42 20.30 -17.71
CA GLN A 81 -7.53 19.18 -18.65
C GLN A 81 -8.85 19.14 -19.47
N THR A 82 -9.56 20.27 -19.56
CA THR A 82 -10.74 20.46 -20.40
C THR A 82 -10.29 20.94 -21.77
N ASN A 83 -10.60 20.21 -22.84
CA ASN A 83 -10.05 20.41 -24.19
C ASN A 83 -10.01 21.90 -24.63
N TRP A 84 -11.14 22.60 -24.61
CA TRP A 84 -11.21 24.01 -25.06
C TRP A 84 -10.30 24.98 -24.28
N ILE A 85 -9.91 24.65 -23.05
CA ILE A 85 -8.97 25.45 -22.25
C ILE A 85 -7.54 25.17 -22.67
N MET A 86 -7.21 23.91 -22.94
CA MET A 86 -5.87 23.52 -23.43
C MET A 86 -5.63 24.16 -24.81
N ASP A 87 -6.62 24.07 -25.70
CA ASP A 87 -6.60 24.69 -27.04
C ASP A 87 -6.47 26.23 -26.96
N ARG A 88 -7.11 26.87 -25.97
CA ARG A 88 -7.06 28.33 -25.78
C ARG A 88 -5.82 28.83 -25.02
N LEU A 89 -5.05 27.94 -24.39
CA LEU A 89 -3.83 28.27 -23.66
C LEU A 89 -2.55 27.77 -24.34
N ASP A 90 -2.67 27.11 -25.51
CA ASP A 90 -1.57 26.49 -26.26
C ASP A 90 -0.76 25.49 -25.40
N LEU A 91 -1.48 24.59 -24.72
CA LEU A 91 -0.91 23.62 -23.79
C LEU A 91 -1.06 22.18 -24.31
N GLU A 92 0.04 21.43 -24.33
CA GLU A 92 0.02 20.02 -24.71
C GLU A 92 -0.87 19.16 -23.80
N PRO A 93 -1.61 18.17 -24.33
CA PRO A 93 -2.47 17.29 -23.56
C PRO A 93 -1.73 16.55 -22.44
N GLY A 94 -1.97 16.96 -21.19
CA GLY A 94 -1.37 16.36 -19.99
C GLY A 94 -0.20 17.14 -19.37
N ALA A 95 0.15 18.30 -19.93
CA ALA A 95 1.12 19.22 -19.31
C ALA A 95 0.69 19.61 -17.88
N PRO A 96 1.63 19.63 -16.90
CA PRO A 96 1.33 20.05 -15.54
C PRO A 96 1.09 21.58 -15.48
N LEU A 97 0.09 22.02 -14.71
CA LEU A 97 0.03 23.42 -14.29
C LEU A 97 1.16 23.69 -13.28
N GLU A 98 2.18 24.44 -13.69
CA GLU A 98 3.18 24.99 -12.77
C GLU A 98 2.53 25.90 -11.71
N GLU A 99 1.41 26.53 -12.05
CA GLU A 99 0.66 27.44 -11.18
C GLU A 99 -0.85 27.38 -11.46
N MET A 100 -1.65 27.75 -10.47
CA MET A 100 -3.07 28.04 -10.62
C MET A 100 -3.24 29.26 -11.55
N ARG A 101 -4.24 29.23 -12.44
CA ARG A 101 -4.56 30.37 -13.32
C ARG A 101 -6.01 30.81 -13.14
N LEU A 102 -6.26 32.09 -13.32
CA LEU A 102 -7.58 32.70 -13.36
C LEU A 102 -7.77 33.34 -14.74
N LEU A 103 -8.83 32.98 -15.45
CA LEU A 103 -9.26 33.66 -16.67
C LEU A 103 -10.46 34.55 -16.32
N THR A 104 -10.31 35.88 -16.37
CA THR A 104 -11.46 36.78 -16.18
C THR A 104 -12.38 36.77 -17.41
N ALA A 105 -13.63 37.21 -17.23
CA ALA A 105 -14.57 37.39 -18.34
C ALA A 105 -14.03 38.35 -19.42
N ASP A 106 -13.19 39.32 -19.03
CA ASP A 106 -12.51 40.28 -19.91
C ASP A 106 -11.29 39.69 -20.65
N GLY A 107 -11.09 38.36 -20.59
CA GLY A 107 -10.02 37.65 -21.29
C GLY A 107 -8.64 37.75 -20.64
N ARG A 108 -8.50 38.34 -19.45
CA ARG A 108 -7.19 38.46 -18.76
C ARG A 108 -6.83 37.15 -18.06
N GLY A 109 -5.64 36.63 -18.34
CA GLY A 109 -5.03 35.53 -17.59
C GLY A 109 -4.19 36.05 -16.42
N ILE A 110 -4.53 35.66 -15.19
CA ILE A 110 -3.75 35.95 -13.99
C ILE A 110 -3.20 34.64 -13.43
N GLY A 111 -1.89 34.56 -13.21
CA GLY A 111 -1.20 33.38 -12.67
C GLY A 111 -0.96 33.42 -11.16
N GLY A 112 -0.55 32.28 -10.61
CA GLY A 112 0.23 32.18 -9.40
C GLY A 112 -0.34 32.87 -8.14
N ALA A 113 0.53 33.60 -7.45
CA ALA A 113 0.18 34.36 -6.25
C ALA A 113 -0.78 35.52 -6.54
N ASP A 114 -0.67 36.15 -7.72
CA ASP A 114 -1.56 37.24 -8.14
C ASP A 114 -3.02 36.78 -8.27
N ALA A 115 -3.24 35.58 -8.79
CA ALA A 115 -4.58 34.98 -8.86
C ALA A 115 -5.17 34.79 -7.44
N VAL A 116 -4.35 34.38 -6.47
CA VAL A 116 -4.78 34.22 -5.08
C VAL A 116 -5.08 35.58 -4.42
N VAL A 117 -4.23 36.60 -4.62
CA VAL A 117 -4.46 37.96 -4.09
C VAL A 117 -5.70 38.59 -4.71
N PHE A 118 -5.90 38.44 -6.03
CA PHE A 118 -7.09 38.91 -6.73
C PHE A 118 -8.38 38.27 -6.19
N LEU A 119 -8.37 36.94 -6.00
CA LEU A 119 -9.50 36.21 -5.43
C LEU A 119 -9.74 36.56 -3.96
N ALA A 120 -8.70 36.83 -3.17
CA ALA A 120 -8.81 37.26 -1.78
C ALA A 120 -9.54 38.62 -1.65
N ARG A 121 -9.31 39.58 -2.59
CA ARG A 121 -10.05 40.87 -2.61
C ARG A 121 -11.56 40.71 -2.76
N GLN A 122 -12.04 39.60 -3.33
CA GLN A 122 -13.47 39.31 -3.50
C GLN A 122 -14.14 38.80 -2.21
N ILE A 123 -13.38 38.59 -1.12
CA ILE A 123 -13.86 38.04 0.14
C ILE A 123 -13.63 39.08 1.25
N TRP A 124 -14.71 39.59 1.84
CA TRP A 124 -14.67 40.70 2.81
C TRP A 124 -13.69 40.46 3.98
N TRP A 125 -13.66 39.25 4.56
CA TRP A 125 -12.74 38.92 5.66
C TRP A 125 -11.29 38.69 5.22
N ALA A 126 -11.06 38.43 3.93
CA ALA A 126 -9.71 38.26 3.37
C ALA A 126 -9.13 39.57 2.81
N TRP A 127 -9.94 40.64 2.75
CA TRP A 127 -9.51 41.97 2.31
C TRP A 127 -8.27 42.51 3.07
N PRO A 128 -8.14 42.37 4.42
CA PRO A 128 -6.94 42.82 5.13
C PRO A 128 -5.65 42.12 4.66
N PHE A 129 -5.73 40.82 4.35
CA PHE A 129 -4.59 40.07 3.77
C PHE A 129 -4.26 40.56 2.36
N ALA A 130 -5.29 40.85 1.54
CA ALA A 130 -5.10 41.39 0.20
C ALA A 130 -4.66 42.88 0.18
N ALA A 131 -4.82 43.61 1.29
CA ALA A 131 -4.27 44.94 1.54
C ALA A 131 -2.79 44.85 1.97
N LEU A 132 -2.45 43.98 2.92
CA LEU A 132 -1.06 43.69 3.32
C LEU A 132 -0.19 43.24 2.12
N ALA A 133 -0.77 42.44 1.22
CA ALA A 133 -0.16 41.98 -0.02
C ALA A 133 0.15 43.08 -1.05
N GLN A 134 -0.28 44.33 -0.86
CA GLN A 134 0.05 45.46 -1.74
C GLN A 134 1.46 46.02 -1.49
N SER A 135 2.05 45.74 -0.33
CA SER A 135 3.43 46.15 -0.06
C SER A 135 4.42 45.29 -0.87
N PRO A 136 5.41 45.88 -1.58
CA PRO A 136 6.33 45.11 -2.43
C PRO A 136 7.13 44.02 -1.70
N ALA A 137 7.41 44.22 -0.40
CA ALA A 137 8.07 43.25 0.44
C ALA A 137 7.18 42.03 0.75
N MET A 138 5.92 42.26 1.17
CA MET A 138 4.96 41.18 1.44
C MET A 138 4.58 40.45 0.15
N HIS A 139 4.44 41.16 -0.97
CA HIS A 139 4.17 40.56 -2.27
C HIS A 139 5.27 39.56 -2.67
N LYS A 140 6.56 39.95 -2.57
CA LYS A 140 7.71 39.06 -2.80
C LYS A 140 7.74 37.86 -1.85
N LEU A 141 7.30 38.02 -0.59
CA LEU A 141 7.20 36.92 0.37
C LEU A 141 6.08 35.94 -0.01
N LEU A 142 4.92 36.45 -0.41
CA LEU A 142 3.77 35.66 -0.87
C LEU A 142 4.07 34.90 -2.16
N ASP A 143 4.71 35.52 -3.14
CA ASP A 143 5.14 34.85 -4.38
C ASP A 143 6.14 33.72 -4.10
N ARG A 144 7.19 33.97 -3.29
CA ARG A 144 8.12 32.91 -2.86
C ARG A 144 7.41 31.77 -2.12
N GLY A 145 6.51 32.10 -1.19
CA GLY A 145 5.74 31.11 -0.44
C GLY A 145 4.83 30.29 -1.34
N TYR A 146 4.17 30.94 -2.30
CA TYR A 146 3.34 30.28 -3.31
C TYR A 146 4.16 29.36 -4.21
N ARG A 147 5.28 29.85 -4.79
CA ARG A 147 6.18 29.03 -5.62
C ARG A 147 6.76 27.86 -4.85
N TRP A 148 7.10 28.04 -3.58
CA TRP A 148 7.54 26.93 -2.72
C TRP A 148 6.43 25.87 -2.55
N ILE A 149 5.18 26.28 -2.28
CA ILE A 149 4.02 25.37 -2.23
C ILE A 149 3.77 24.69 -3.59
N ALA A 150 3.95 25.42 -4.71
CA ALA A 150 3.78 24.94 -6.07
C ALA A 150 4.88 23.95 -6.51
N ALA A 151 6.10 24.08 -5.98
CA ALA A 151 7.18 23.11 -6.18
C ALA A 151 7.05 21.88 -5.26
N HIS A 152 6.54 22.05 -4.05
CA HIS A 152 6.42 20.98 -3.03
C HIS A 152 5.04 20.30 -2.99
N ARG A 153 4.15 20.60 -3.93
CA ARG A 153 2.98 19.75 -4.20
C ARG A 153 3.46 18.51 -4.97
N ASN A 154 3.61 17.38 -4.26
CA ASN A 154 3.77 16.04 -4.87
C ASN A 154 2.51 15.67 -5.69
N CYS A 155 2.36 16.31 -6.83
CA CYS A 155 1.40 16.01 -7.87
C CYS A 155 2.11 15.06 -8.83
N ASP A 156 2.31 13.81 -8.40
CA ASP A 156 2.90 12.78 -9.24
C ASP A 156 1.94 12.52 -10.41
N HIS A 157 2.20 13.12 -11.58
CA HIS A 157 1.55 12.72 -12.83
C HIS A 157 1.85 11.22 -13.03
N ILE A 158 0.86 10.46 -13.48
CA ILE A 158 0.85 8.98 -13.53
C ILE A 158 0.68 8.32 -12.14
N THR A 159 -0.57 8.32 -11.64
CA THR A 159 -1.32 7.07 -11.38
C THR A 159 -2.74 7.38 -10.89
N CYS A 160 -3.73 6.59 -11.33
CA CYS A 160 -5.07 6.58 -10.71
C CYS A 160 -5.03 5.97 -9.29
N ASN A 161 -4.44 6.70 -8.34
CA ASN A 161 -4.48 6.34 -6.93
C ASN A 161 -5.75 6.91 -6.29
N LEU A 162 -6.71 6.01 -6.08
CA LEU A 162 -7.93 6.24 -5.30
C LEU A 162 -7.63 7.04 -4.02
N PRO A 163 -8.48 8.01 -3.64
CA PRO A 163 -8.20 8.88 -2.51
C PRO A 163 -8.09 8.05 -1.22
N PRO A 164 -6.98 8.12 -0.44
CA PRO A 164 -6.97 7.55 0.90
C PRO A 164 -8.05 8.25 1.73
N ARG A 165 -9.14 7.52 1.97
CA ARG A 165 -10.25 7.91 2.83
C ARG A 165 -9.81 7.82 4.30
N ARG A 166 -10.52 8.56 5.16
CA ARG A 166 -10.19 8.68 6.60
C ARG A 166 -9.98 7.29 7.23
N ARG A 167 -8.78 7.02 7.73
CA ARG A 167 -8.37 5.73 8.33
C ARG A 167 -9.07 5.43 9.67
N CYS A 168 -9.77 6.39 10.27
CA CYS A 168 -10.23 6.35 11.67
C CYS A 168 -10.88 5.02 12.13
N PRO A 169 -11.83 4.40 11.41
CA PRO A 169 -12.46 3.17 11.92
C PRO A 169 -11.62 1.90 11.71
N GLY A 170 -10.55 1.97 10.91
CA GLY A 170 -9.64 0.82 10.70
C GLY A 170 -8.71 0.57 11.89
N TRP A 171 -8.39 1.61 12.67
CA TRP A 171 -7.54 1.50 13.86
C TRP A 171 -8.27 0.95 15.08
N ILE A 172 -9.61 0.96 15.09
CA ILE A 172 -10.42 0.53 16.25
C ILE A 172 -10.07 -0.90 16.66
N ALA A 173 -10.05 -1.85 15.72
CA ALA A 173 -9.73 -3.25 16.05
C ALA A 173 -8.28 -3.43 16.56
N LEU A 174 -7.32 -2.65 16.05
CA LEU A 174 -5.92 -2.70 16.49
C LEU A 174 -5.70 -2.11 17.90
N ILE A 175 -6.66 -1.34 18.42
CA ILE A 175 -6.65 -0.84 19.80
C ILE A 175 -7.52 -1.75 20.70
N VAL A 176 -8.75 -2.01 20.29
CA VAL A 176 -9.75 -2.75 21.10
C VAL A 176 -9.36 -4.20 21.30
N LEU A 177 -8.86 -4.92 20.28
CA LEU A 177 -8.52 -6.34 20.45
C LEU A 177 -7.36 -6.55 21.46
N PRO A 178 -6.24 -5.80 21.40
CA PRO A 178 -5.23 -5.86 22.45
C PRO A 178 -5.74 -5.47 23.83
N LEU A 179 -6.59 -4.44 23.95
CA LEU A 179 -7.19 -4.06 25.24
C LEU A 179 -8.07 -5.18 25.83
N LEU A 180 -8.88 -5.86 25.01
CA LEU A 180 -9.64 -7.04 25.44
C LEU A 180 -8.72 -8.19 25.84
N ALA A 181 -7.60 -8.40 25.13
CA ALA A 181 -6.60 -9.38 25.52
C ALA A 181 -5.97 -9.06 26.88
N LEU A 182 -5.71 -7.78 27.21
CA LEU A 182 -5.21 -7.36 28.52
C LEU A 182 -6.16 -7.74 29.66
N LEU A 183 -7.48 -7.66 29.47
CA LEU A 183 -8.46 -8.06 30.49
C LEU A 183 -8.34 -9.56 30.81
N ALA A 184 -8.04 -10.40 29.82
CA ALA A 184 -7.84 -11.83 30.02
C ALA A 184 -6.50 -12.21 30.70
N ARG A 185 -5.55 -11.28 30.88
CA ARG A 185 -4.17 -11.54 31.37
C ARG A 185 -4.08 -12.31 32.69
N ASN A 186 -5.07 -12.18 33.56
CA ASN A 186 -5.11 -12.85 34.86
C ASN A 186 -5.95 -14.14 34.87
N HIS A 187 -6.64 -14.46 33.77
CA HIS A 187 -7.53 -15.62 33.65
C HIS A 187 -6.94 -16.77 32.81
N VAL A 188 -5.80 -16.56 32.16
CA VAL A 188 -5.15 -17.55 31.29
C VAL A 188 -3.66 -17.69 31.61
N ALA A 189 -3.05 -18.82 31.23
CA ALA A 189 -1.63 -19.05 31.41
C ALA A 189 -0.78 -18.04 30.60
N PRO A 190 0.47 -17.72 31.02
CA PRO A 190 1.33 -16.76 30.33
C PRO A 190 1.47 -17.00 28.81
N TRP A 191 1.60 -18.26 28.39
CA TRP A 191 1.69 -18.63 26.98
C TRP A 191 0.38 -18.45 26.22
N GLN A 192 -0.76 -18.71 26.85
CA GLN A 192 -2.08 -18.47 26.26
C GLN A 192 -2.28 -16.95 26.05
N PHE A 193 -1.91 -16.14 27.05
CA PHE A 193 -1.97 -14.68 26.95
C PHE A 193 -1.02 -14.13 25.86
N MET A 194 0.18 -14.67 25.69
CA MET A 194 1.08 -14.33 24.59
C MET A 194 0.42 -14.56 23.21
N TRP A 195 -0.15 -15.74 22.98
CA TRP A 195 -0.81 -16.06 21.71
C TRP A 195 -2.10 -15.24 21.51
N LEU A 196 -2.86 -15.00 22.57
CA LEU A 196 -4.04 -14.12 22.56
C LEU A 196 -3.67 -12.70 22.13
N MET A 197 -2.62 -12.12 22.72
CA MET A 197 -2.11 -10.79 22.39
C MET A 197 -1.58 -10.73 20.94
N THR A 198 -0.81 -11.75 20.53
CA THR A 198 -0.27 -11.86 19.17
C THR A 198 -1.40 -11.95 18.13
N GLY A 199 -2.41 -12.79 18.40
CA GLY A 199 -3.59 -12.94 17.56
C GLY A 199 -4.42 -11.65 17.49
N ALA A 200 -4.61 -10.95 18.61
CA ALA A 200 -5.29 -9.67 18.67
C ALA A 200 -4.59 -8.60 17.82
N ILE A 201 -3.26 -8.48 17.91
CA ILE A 201 -2.47 -7.55 17.10
C ILE A 201 -2.52 -7.95 15.61
N PHE A 202 -2.34 -9.24 15.28
CA PHE A 202 -2.42 -9.74 13.92
C PHE A 202 -3.78 -9.47 13.27
N LEU A 203 -4.88 -9.78 13.95
CA LEU A 203 -6.25 -9.51 13.49
C LEU A 203 -6.53 -8.01 13.41
N GLY A 204 -6.01 -7.20 14.33
CA GLY A 204 -6.06 -5.74 14.26
C GLY A 204 -5.36 -5.18 13.01
N CYS A 205 -4.17 -5.70 12.67
CA CYS A 205 -3.45 -5.33 11.45
C CYS A 205 -4.20 -5.77 10.18
N LYS A 206 -4.75 -6.99 10.15
CA LYS A 206 -5.61 -7.50 9.07
C LYS A 206 -6.88 -6.66 8.90
N TRP A 207 -7.47 -6.18 9.99
CA TRP A 207 -8.66 -5.33 9.96
C TRP A 207 -8.33 -3.94 9.40
N LEU A 208 -7.22 -3.33 9.82
CA LEU A 208 -6.76 -2.03 9.34
C LEU A 208 -6.60 -2.01 7.80
N THR A 209 -6.01 -3.07 7.24
CA THR A 209 -5.81 -3.24 5.80
C THR A 209 -7.10 -3.58 5.06
N PHE A 210 -7.88 -4.53 5.57
CA PHE A 210 -9.20 -4.88 5.03
C PHE A 210 -10.12 -3.66 4.97
N TRP A 211 -10.19 -2.86 6.03
CA TRP A 211 -11.05 -1.68 6.11
C TRP A 211 -10.77 -0.63 5.03
N GLY A 212 -9.51 -0.52 4.61
CA GLY A 212 -9.06 0.35 3.52
C GLY A 212 -9.57 -0.06 2.14
N VAL A 213 -9.81 -1.36 1.93
CA VAL A 213 -10.28 -1.93 0.64
C VAL A 213 -11.67 -2.60 0.74
N ARG A 214 -12.38 -2.46 1.86
CA ARG A 214 -13.64 -3.19 2.13
C ARG A 214 -14.70 -3.09 1.02
N ARG A 215 -14.72 -1.98 0.27
CA ARG A 215 -15.60 -1.79 -0.90
C ARG A 215 -15.28 -2.74 -2.06
N GLN A 216 -14.00 -3.07 -2.27
CA GLN A 216 -13.58 -4.07 -3.26
C GLN A 216 -14.02 -5.47 -2.84
N PHE A 217 -14.03 -5.75 -1.54
CA PHE A 217 -14.58 -7.00 -0.98
C PHE A 217 -16.11 -7.08 -1.01
N GLN A 218 -16.87 -6.00 -1.28
CA GLN A 218 -18.34 -6.10 -1.37
C GLN A 218 -18.81 -6.96 -2.56
N HIS A 219 -17.98 -7.11 -3.59
CA HIS A 219 -18.22 -7.99 -4.73
C HIS A 219 -17.59 -9.38 -4.56
N VAL A 220 -17.05 -9.69 -3.39
CA VAL A 220 -16.27 -10.90 -3.12
C VAL A 220 -16.94 -11.68 -1.99
N GLY A 221 -17.36 -12.91 -2.27
CA GLY A 221 -18.12 -13.74 -1.33
C GLY A 221 -17.42 -13.95 0.03
N VAL A 222 -18.22 -14.11 1.08
CA VAL A 222 -17.78 -14.19 2.50
C VAL A 222 -16.64 -15.20 2.71
N GLY A 223 -16.68 -16.37 2.07
CA GLY A 223 -15.62 -17.38 2.17
C GLY A 223 -14.23 -16.88 1.74
N ARG A 224 -14.16 -15.98 0.74
CA ARG A 224 -12.88 -15.38 0.32
C ARG A 224 -12.45 -14.25 1.25
N ALA A 225 -13.38 -13.53 1.88
CA ALA A 225 -13.03 -12.63 2.99
C ALA A 225 -12.45 -13.41 4.19
N LEU A 226 -13.03 -14.55 4.57
CA LEU A 226 -12.49 -15.43 5.61
C LEU A 226 -11.10 -15.97 5.23
N ALA A 227 -10.89 -16.38 3.98
CA ALA A 227 -9.58 -16.80 3.49
C ALA A 227 -8.52 -15.69 3.61
N TYR A 228 -8.87 -14.40 3.50
CA TYR A 228 -7.94 -13.30 3.76
C TYR A 228 -7.50 -13.22 5.24
N PHE A 229 -8.40 -13.48 6.19
CA PHE A 229 -8.05 -13.43 7.62
C PHE A 229 -7.24 -14.65 8.06
N PHE A 230 -7.63 -15.86 7.64
CA PHE A 230 -7.08 -17.11 8.17
C PHE A 230 -6.06 -17.83 7.27
N LEU A 231 -6.15 -17.68 5.94
CA LEU A 231 -5.32 -18.45 4.98
C LEU A 231 -4.32 -17.59 4.21
N TRP A 232 -4.49 -16.27 4.14
CA TRP A 232 -3.53 -15.38 3.49
C TRP A 232 -2.37 -15.06 4.46
N PRO A 233 -1.10 -15.40 4.13
CA PRO A 233 0.04 -15.12 5.02
C PRO A 233 0.45 -13.64 5.01
N GLY A 234 0.01 -12.86 4.01
CA GLY A 234 0.33 -11.45 3.87
C GLY A 234 -0.61 -10.51 4.63
N MET A 235 -0.24 -9.23 4.69
CA MET A 235 -1.07 -8.14 5.22
C MET A 235 -1.73 -7.32 4.12
N ASP A 236 -1.23 -7.35 2.88
CA ASP A 236 -1.79 -6.60 1.76
C ASP A 236 -3.16 -7.18 1.33
N ALA A 237 -4.23 -6.48 1.70
CA ALA A 237 -5.61 -6.85 1.33
C ALA A 237 -5.95 -6.48 -0.13
N LYS A 238 -5.25 -5.51 -0.73
CA LYS A 238 -5.48 -5.05 -2.11
C LYS A 238 -5.03 -6.12 -3.10
N LYS A 239 -3.83 -6.69 -2.91
CA LYS A 239 -3.31 -7.80 -3.73
C LYS A 239 -4.17 -9.06 -3.68
N PHE A 240 -4.86 -9.30 -2.58
CA PHE A 240 -5.75 -10.45 -2.42
C PHE A 240 -7.13 -10.23 -3.06
N ALA A 241 -7.69 -9.02 -2.93
CA ALA A 241 -8.99 -8.66 -3.50
C ALA A 241 -8.93 -8.49 -5.03
N CYS A 242 -7.88 -7.84 -5.52
CA CYS A 242 -7.65 -7.59 -6.94
C CYS A 242 -6.31 -8.22 -7.34
N PRO A 243 -6.32 -9.49 -7.83
CA PRO A 243 -5.14 -10.10 -8.42
C PRO A 243 -4.66 -9.22 -9.58
N THR A 244 -3.36 -8.93 -9.65
CA THR A 244 -2.81 -8.17 -10.77
C THR A 244 -3.05 -8.96 -12.06
N ASP A 245 -3.87 -8.41 -12.95
CA ASP A 245 -4.40 -9.15 -14.09
C ASP A 245 -3.36 -9.31 -15.22
N GLY A 246 -2.45 -10.27 -15.02
CA GLY A 246 -1.40 -10.62 -15.97
C GLY A 246 -1.90 -11.17 -17.30
N GLN A 247 -3.21 -11.44 -17.44
CA GLN A 247 -3.82 -11.87 -18.70
C GLN A 247 -4.19 -10.69 -19.60
N ASN A 248 -4.45 -9.51 -19.01
CA ASN A 248 -4.87 -8.32 -19.77
C ASN A 248 -3.75 -7.68 -20.60
N LEU A 249 -2.47 -7.86 -20.25
CA LEU A 249 -1.35 -7.44 -21.11
C LEU A 249 -1.35 -8.17 -22.46
N THR A 250 -1.72 -9.45 -22.48
CA THR A 250 -1.84 -10.26 -23.70
C THR A 250 -3.04 -9.81 -24.55
N ALA A 251 -4.15 -9.43 -23.91
CA ALA A 251 -5.34 -8.91 -24.58
C ALA A 251 -5.12 -7.48 -25.14
N LEU A 252 -4.41 -6.62 -24.41
CA LEU A 252 -4.07 -5.27 -24.86
C LEU A 252 -3.11 -5.31 -26.06
N ASN A 253 -2.04 -6.12 -25.99
CA ASN A 253 -1.14 -6.34 -27.13
C ASN A 253 -1.89 -6.85 -28.38
N ARG A 254 -2.87 -7.75 -28.20
CA ARG A 254 -3.68 -8.28 -29.31
C ARG A 254 -4.66 -7.24 -29.91
N ARG A 255 -5.01 -6.17 -29.18
CA ARG A 255 -5.77 -5.02 -29.73
C ARG A 255 -4.86 -3.97 -30.38
N VAL A 256 -3.71 -3.65 -29.77
CA VAL A 256 -2.74 -2.69 -30.33
C VAL A 256 -2.15 -3.18 -31.65
N LEU A 257 -1.99 -4.50 -31.83
CA LEU A 257 -1.56 -5.13 -33.08
C LEU A 257 -2.67 -5.23 -34.17
N ARG A 258 -3.86 -4.65 -33.96
CA ARG A 258 -4.91 -4.50 -34.97
C ARG A 258 -5.10 -3.03 -35.39
N LYS A 259 -4.03 -2.38 -35.85
CA LYS A 259 -4.17 -1.26 -36.81
C LYS A 259 -4.38 -1.82 -38.23
N PRO A 260 -5.20 -1.18 -39.09
CA PRO A 260 -5.40 -1.62 -40.47
C PRO A 260 -4.10 -1.53 -41.29
N ALA A 261 -3.92 -2.45 -42.23
CA ALA A 261 -2.65 -2.68 -42.92
C ALA A 261 -2.26 -1.62 -43.98
N SER A 262 -2.91 -0.46 -44.00
CA SER A 262 -2.69 0.62 -44.97
C SER A 262 -1.57 1.59 -44.59
N GLU A 263 -1.34 1.88 -43.30
CA GLU A 263 -0.37 2.91 -42.87
C GLU A 263 1.10 2.43 -42.78
N VAL A 264 1.37 1.12 -42.82
CA VAL A 264 2.71 0.57 -42.47
C VAL A 264 3.70 0.57 -43.65
N ARG A 265 3.30 1.07 -44.84
CA ARG A 265 4.18 1.03 -46.04
C ARG A 265 5.31 2.08 -46.07
N GLN A 266 5.26 3.15 -45.28
CA GLN A 266 6.29 4.20 -45.31
C GLN A 266 7.46 4.01 -44.31
N ALA A 267 7.43 3.00 -43.44
CA ALA A 267 8.45 2.78 -42.41
C ALA A 267 9.37 1.57 -42.68
N ARG A 268 9.73 1.29 -43.95
CA ARG A 268 10.65 0.22 -44.35
C ARG A 268 11.98 0.75 -44.91
N ASP A 269 12.75 1.43 -44.06
CA ASP A 269 14.21 1.55 -44.26
C ASP A 269 14.93 0.46 -43.44
N PRO A 270 15.63 -0.51 -44.07
CA PRO A 270 16.37 -1.56 -43.38
C PRO A 270 17.42 -1.06 -42.37
N ARG A 271 17.96 0.16 -42.55
CA ARG A 271 19.00 0.73 -41.67
C ARG A 271 18.45 1.15 -40.29
N TRP A 272 17.19 1.54 -40.20
CA TRP A 272 16.59 1.94 -38.92
C TRP A 272 16.10 0.74 -38.10
N VAL A 273 15.55 -0.29 -38.75
CA VAL A 273 15.12 -1.52 -38.08
C VAL A 273 16.29 -2.23 -37.40
N SER A 274 17.47 -2.26 -38.02
CA SER A 274 18.66 -2.89 -37.46
C SER A 274 19.26 -2.13 -36.27
N ARG A 275 19.17 -0.79 -36.21
CA ARG A 275 19.52 -0.02 -34.99
C ARG A 275 18.52 -0.24 -33.87
N ALA A 276 17.22 -0.08 -34.15
CA ALA A 276 16.17 -0.24 -33.13
C ALA A 276 16.16 -1.65 -32.52
N ALA A 277 16.33 -2.70 -33.33
CA ALA A 277 16.44 -4.07 -32.83
C ALA A 277 17.68 -4.28 -31.94
N LYS A 278 18.82 -3.64 -32.27
CA LYS A 278 20.06 -3.74 -31.50
C LYS A 278 19.96 -2.97 -30.18
N GLU A 279 19.34 -1.79 -30.16
CA GLU A 279 19.08 -1.02 -28.93
C GLU A 279 18.05 -1.69 -28.02
N LEU A 280 16.93 -2.24 -28.56
CA LEU A 280 15.97 -3.01 -27.75
C LEU A 280 16.56 -4.33 -27.21
N SER A 281 17.56 -4.92 -27.86
CA SER A 281 18.28 -6.08 -27.32
C SER A 281 19.22 -5.73 -26.15
N GLY A 282 19.58 -4.46 -25.99
CA GLY A 282 20.68 -4.04 -25.12
C GLY A 282 20.36 -3.84 -23.64
N ASN A 283 19.12 -3.48 -23.27
CA ASN A 283 18.80 -3.11 -21.87
C ASN A 283 17.33 -3.31 -21.48
N VAL A 284 16.84 -4.56 -21.49
CA VAL A 284 15.56 -4.92 -20.85
C VAL A 284 15.81 -5.87 -19.66
N PRO A 285 15.69 -5.40 -18.40
CA PRO A 285 15.70 -6.28 -17.24
C PRO A 285 14.48 -7.20 -17.30
N SER A 286 14.71 -8.50 -17.48
CA SER A 286 13.64 -9.49 -17.70
C SER A 286 12.92 -9.89 -16.40
N HIS A 287 12.24 -8.93 -15.77
CA HIS A 287 11.30 -9.15 -14.66
C HIS A 287 9.84 -9.30 -15.12
N ALA A 288 9.62 -9.72 -16.37
CA ALA A 288 8.37 -10.40 -16.72
C ALA A 288 8.31 -11.74 -15.97
N GLY A 289 7.25 -11.94 -15.19
CA GLY A 289 7.09 -13.12 -14.33
C GLY A 289 6.97 -14.41 -15.14
N ARG A 290 8.11 -15.06 -15.43
CA ARG A 290 8.13 -16.45 -15.86
C ARG A 290 7.46 -17.28 -14.77
N MET A 291 6.49 -18.11 -15.15
CA MET A 291 6.09 -19.23 -14.30
C MET A 291 7.36 -19.98 -13.89
N PRO A 292 7.63 -20.18 -12.59
CA PRO A 292 8.82 -20.91 -12.18
C PRO A 292 8.74 -22.31 -12.80
N ALA A 293 9.78 -22.68 -13.55
CA ALA A 293 9.89 -24.02 -14.14
C ALA A 293 9.55 -25.08 -13.09
N LEU A 294 8.88 -26.17 -13.47
CA LEU A 294 8.36 -27.17 -12.53
C LEU A 294 9.42 -27.67 -11.54
N SER A 295 10.67 -27.74 -11.97
CA SER A 295 11.86 -28.00 -11.14
C SER A 295 12.08 -27.00 -10.00
N ALA A 296 11.95 -25.69 -10.24
CA ALA A 296 12.08 -24.64 -9.24
C ALA A 296 10.93 -24.70 -8.21
N LYS A 297 9.69 -24.90 -8.64
CA LYS A 297 8.55 -25.12 -7.73
C LYS A 297 8.76 -26.37 -6.86
N ARG A 298 9.18 -27.48 -7.46
CA ARG A 298 9.50 -28.74 -6.73
C ARG A 298 10.61 -28.53 -5.71
N ARG A 299 11.69 -27.82 -6.08
CA ARG A 299 12.80 -27.47 -5.18
C ARG A 299 12.32 -26.64 -3.99
N SER A 300 11.48 -25.61 -4.20
CA SER A 300 10.93 -24.80 -3.11
C SER A 300 10.05 -25.61 -2.15
N ILE A 301 9.24 -26.55 -2.65
CA ILE A 301 8.43 -27.45 -1.81
C ILE A 301 9.35 -28.35 -0.96
N VAL A 302 10.29 -29.06 -1.59
CA VAL A 302 11.25 -29.93 -0.88
C VAL A 302 12.03 -29.16 0.19
N VAL A 303 12.48 -27.95 -0.11
CA VAL A 303 13.21 -27.08 0.83
C VAL A 303 12.33 -26.57 1.98
N ALA A 304 11.02 -26.38 1.78
CA ALA A 304 10.10 -26.03 2.85
C ALA A 304 9.77 -27.25 3.74
N THR A 305 9.47 -28.40 3.13
CA THR A 305 9.22 -29.67 3.83
C THR A 305 10.44 -30.11 4.66
N ALA A 306 11.66 -30.00 4.12
CA ALA A 306 12.88 -30.32 4.85
C ALA A 306 13.07 -29.44 6.10
N LYS A 307 12.66 -28.15 6.04
CA LYS A 307 12.68 -27.27 7.22
C LYS A 307 11.59 -27.60 8.24
N ILE A 308 10.42 -28.07 7.80
CA ILE A 308 9.39 -28.59 8.72
C ILE A 308 9.93 -29.83 9.45
N LEU A 309 10.52 -30.79 8.73
CA LEU A 309 11.09 -32.00 9.32
C LEU A 309 12.23 -31.67 10.30
N LEU A 310 13.20 -30.84 9.89
CA LEU A 310 14.28 -30.39 10.77
C LEU A 310 13.74 -29.65 12.00
N GLY A 311 12.76 -28.76 11.82
CA GLY A 311 12.15 -28.01 12.91
C GLY A 311 11.37 -28.90 13.88
N ALA A 312 10.71 -29.95 13.38
CA ALA A 312 10.03 -30.96 14.18
C ALA A 312 11.03 -31.83 14.96
N VAL A 313 12.14 -32.24 14.34
CA VAL A 313 13.23 -32.97 15.02
C VAL A 313 13.87 -32.13 16.13
N LEU A 314 14.05 -30.82 15.93
CA LEU A 314 14.52 -29.93 16.97
C LEU A 314 13.49 -29.80 18.11
N LEU A 315 12.22 -29.53 17.77
CA LEU A 315 11.16 -29.23 18.74
C LEU A 315 10.72 -30.45 19.57
N PHE A 316 10.45 -31.58 18.92
CA PHE A 316 9.93 -32.81 19.55
C PHE A 316 11.00 -33.87 19.82
N GLY A 317 12.20 -33.71 19.28
CA GLY A 317 13.34 -34.61 19.52
C GLY A 317 14.39 -33.95 20.41
N LEU A 318 15.28 -33.17 19.80
CA LEU A 318 16.52 -32.69 20.43
C LEU A 318 16.29 -31.77 21.64
N ALA A 319 15.19 -31.01 21.69
CA ALA A 319 14.88 -30.16 22.85
C ALA A 319 14.78 -30.95 24.16
N ARG A 320 14.28 -32.19 24.12
CA ARG A 320 14.09 -33.07 25.30
C ARG A 320 15.40 -33.53 25.94
N PHE A 321 16.48 -33.58 25.15
CA PHE A 321 17.80 -34.06 25.60
C PHE A 321 18.75 -32.93 26.02
N ALA A 322 18.33 -31.66 25.93
CA ALA A 322 19.16 -30.52 26.31
C ALA A 322 19.23 -30.34 27.85
N PRO A 323 20.43 -30.18 28.44
CA PRO A 323 20.61 -30.19 29.89
C PRO A 323 20.21 -28.88 30.62
N ASP A 324 20.31 -27.71 29.96
CA ASP A 324 19.82 -26.44 30.53
C ASP A 324 18.44 -26.11 29.94
N PRO A 325 17.41 -25.85 30.77
CA PRO A 325 16.11 -25.32 30.33
C PRO A 325 16.19 -24.13 29.37
N ARG A 326 17.23 -23.29 29.44
CA ARG A 326 17.48 -22.21 28.46
C ARG A 326 17.79 -22.80 27.08
N LEU A 327 18.68 -23.78 27.00
CA LEU A 327 19.05 -24.44 25.74
C LEU A 327 17.88 -25.22 25.14
N THR A 328 17.13 -25.95 25.97
CA THR A 328 15.84 -26.59 25.62
C THR A 328 14.91 -25.59 24.94
N GLY A 329 14.69 -24.43 25.56
CA GLY A 329 13.81 -23.39 25.04
C GLY A 329 14.31 -22.76 23.74
N TRP A 330 15.62 -22.54 23.59
CA TRP A 330 16.21 -22.03 22.34
C TRP A 330 16.09 -23.03 21.19
N ILE A 331 16.38 -24.32 21.42
CA ILE A 331 16.19 -25.38 20.43
C ILE A 331 14.72 -25.45 20.02
N GLY A 332 13.80 -25.39 20.99
CA GLY A 332 12.36 -25.32 20.75
C GLY A 332 11.95 -24.11 19.91
N MET A 333 12.40 -22.89 20.24
CA MET A 333 12.11 -21.68 19.48
C MET A 333 12.61 -21.75 18.04
N ILE A 334 13.83 -22.23 17.81
CA ILE A 334 14.39 -22.43 16.46
C ILE A 334 13.55 -23.46 15.70
N GLY A 335 13.18 -24.57 16.34
CA GLY A 335 12.29 -25.59 15.78
C GLY A 335 10.93 -25.03 15.35
N MET A 336 10.26 -24.28 16.23
CA MET A 336 8.98 -23.60 15.94
C MET A 336 9.10 -22.59 14.80
N ILE A 337 10.17 -21.80 14.75
CA ILE A 337 10.43 -20.82 13.68
C ILE A 337 10.62 -21.55 12.33
N LEU A 338 11.35 -22.67 12.30
CA LEU A 338 11.54 -23.48 11.10
C LEU A 338 10.22 -24.13 10.62
N VAL A 339 9.43 -24.72 11.52
CA VAL A 339 8.13 -25.32 11.19
C VAL A 339 7.15 -24.27 10.67
N LEU A 340 6.95 -23.16 11.40
CA LEU A 340 5.93 -22.17 11.06
C LEU A 340 6.38 -21.22 9.95
N HIS A 341 7.46 -20.46 10.18
CA HIS A 341 7.82 -19.32 9.33
C HIS A 341 8.51 -19.72 8.03
N PHE A 342 9.42 -20.70 8.10
CA PHE A 342 10.16 -21.17 6.93
C PHE A 342 9.59 -22.44 6.28
N GLY A 343 8.60 -23.06 6.93
CA GLY A 343 7.92 -24.27 6.51
C GLY A 343 6.48 -23.99 6.05
N ILE A 344 5.54 -24.01 7.00
CA ILE A 344 4.10 -23.91 6.74
C ILE A 344 3.73 -22.64 5.98
N PHE A 345 4.20 -21.46 6.41
CA PHE A 345 3.90 -20.21 5.69
C PHE A 345 4.58 -20.12 4.31
N ALA A 346 5.69 -20.83 4.10
CA ALA A 346 6.32 -20.95 2.79
C ALA A 346 5.50 -21.87 1.85
N LEU A 347 5.03 -23.02 2.35
CA LEU A 347 4.12 -23.90 1.60
C LEU A 347 2.80 -23.20 1.28
N LEU A 348 2.25 -22.42 2.21
CA LEU A 348 1.04 -21.62 2.02
C LEU A 348 1.22 -20.56 0.93
N ALA A 349 2.36 -19.86 0.91
CA ALA A 349 2.69 -18.93 -0.18
C ALA A 349 2.86 -19.65 -1.54
N ILE A 350 3.43 -20.86 -1.56
CA ILE A 350 3.54 -21.68 -2.78
C ILE A 350 2.15 -22.15 -3.27
N ALA A 351 1.24 -22.51 -2.36
CA ALA A 351 -0.13 -22.89 -2.68
C ALA A 351 -0.91 -21.73 -3.31
N TRP A 352 -0.85 -20.54 -2.72
CA TRP A 352 -1.48 -19.35 -3.30
C TRP A 352 -0.87 -18.92 -4.64
N ARG A 353 0.44 -19.07 -4.83
CA ARG A 353 1.10 -18.90 -6.14
C ARG A 353 0.60 -19.91 -7.17
N ALA A 354 0.34 -21.15 -6.77
CA ALA A 354 -0.26 -22.15 -7.64
C ALA A 354 -1.73 -21.82 -8.00
N TYR A 355 -2.43 -21.11 -7.11
CA TYR A 355 -3.75 -20.53 -7.35
C TYR A 355 -3.72 -19.20 -8.16
N GLY A 356 -2.54 -18.75 -8.60
CA GLY A 356 -2.38 -17.55 -9.44
C GLY A 356 -2.27 -16.21 -8.69
N LEU A 357 -2.14 -16.22 -7.35
CA LEU A 357 -1.87 -14.99 -6.59
C LEU A 357 -0.36 -14.82 -6.35
N ASP A 358 0.21 -13.67 -6.71
CA ASP A 358 1.61 -13.36 -6.38
C ASP A 358 1.77 -13.02 -4.88
N VAL A 359 2.03 -14.06 -4.10
CA VAL A 359 2.30 -13.98 -2.66
C VAL A 359 3.80 -14.02 -2.44
N ARG A 360 4.33 -13.17 -1.55
CA ARG A 360 5.70 -13.32 -1.06
C ARG A 360 5.69 -14.14 0.25
N PRO A 361 6.67 -15.01 0.49
CA PRO A 361 6.87 -15.62 1.80
C PRO A 361 7.00 -14.56 2.90
N ILE A 362 6.64 -14.90 4.14
CA ILE A 362 6.80 -13.99 5.29
C ILE A 362 8.28 -13.72 5.58
N MET A 363 9.14 -14.73 5.37
CA MET A 363 10.59 -14.67 5.49
C MET A 363 11.25 -15.00 4.15
N ASP A 364 12.12 -14.13 3.63
CA ASP A 364 12.77 -14.28 2.32
C ASP A 364 14.30 -14.36 2.43
N ALA A 365 14.79 -15.57 2.73
CA ALA A 365 16.21 -15.89 2.93
C ALA A 365 16.98 -14.85 3.79
N PRO A 366 16.55 -14.55 5.03
CA PRO A 366 17.11 -13.46 5.84
C PRO A 366 18.59 -13.63 6.21
N LEU A 367 19.12 -14.87 6.23
CA LEU A 367 20.54 -15.12 6.47
C LEU A 367 21.44 -14.64 5.31
N ASN A 368 20.86 -14.37 4.13
CA ASN A 368 21.57 -13.84 2.97
C ASN A 368 21.55 -12.30 2.92
N SER A 369 21.15 -11.63 4.00
CA SER A 369 21.11 -10.16 4.09
C SER A 369 22.52 -9.59 4.14
N THR A 370 22.82 -8.64 3.26
CA THR A 370 24.09 -7.88 3.26
C THR A 370 24.07 -6.66 4.16
N SER A 371 22.88 -6.25 4.63
CA SER A 371 22.69 -5.13 5.56
C SER A 371 21.49 -5.34 6.50
N LEU A 372 21.48 -4.65 7.64
CA LEU A 372 20.35 -4.59 8.58
C LEU A 372 19.10 -3.98 7.94
N GLY A 373 19.28 -3.01 7.04
CA GLY A 373 18.17 -2.43 6.27
C GLY A 373 17.51 -3.45 5.34
N GLU A 374 18.31 -4.34 4.73
CA GLU A 374 17.81 -5.45 3.92
C GLU A 374 17.15 -6.54 4.77
N PHE A 375 17.78 -6.90 5.90
CA PHE A 375 17.26 -7.88 6.86
C PHE A 375 15.88 -7.46 7.38
N TRP A 376 15.80 -6.31 8.08
CA TRP A 376 14.58 -5.85 8.72
C TRP A 376 13.57 -5.28 7.73
N GLY A 377 14.02 -4.66 6.63
CA GLY A 377 13.18 -3.94 5.67
C GLY A 377 12.56 -4.79 4.55
N GLY A 378 13.13 -5.97 4.25
CA GLY A 378 12.66 -6.77 3.11
C GLY A 378 12.60 -8.28 3.34
N ARG A 379 13.49 -8.84 4.17
CA ARG A 379 13.67 -10.30 4.30
C ARG A 379 13.10 -10.91 5.57
N TRP A 380 12.96 -10.13 6.64
CA TRP A 380 12.37 -10.55 7.90
C TRP A 380 10.98 -9.94 8.09
N ASN A 381 9.96 -10.80 8.21
CA ASN A 381 8.57 -10.44 8.45
C ASN A 381 8.03 -9.31 7.53
N GLY A 382 8.25 -9.46 6.22
CA GLY A 382 7.92 -8.46 5.21
C GLY A 382 6.48 -7.89 5.28
N PRO A 383 5.43 -8.69 5.55
CA PRO A 383 4.06 -8.18 5.69
C PRO A 383 3.85 -7.15 6.80
N PHE A 384 4.47 -7.37 7.98
CA PHE A 384 4.41 -6.40 9.08
C PHE A 384 5.37 -5.23 8.85
N ASN A 385 6.55 -5.46 8.25
CA ASN A 385 7.45 -4.36 7.90
C ASN A 385 6.75 -3.36 6.96
N GLN A 386 6.07 -3.84 5.91
CA GLN A 386 5.35 -2.95 4.98
C GLN A 386 4.31 -2.08 5.72
N LEU A 387 3.61 -2.62 6.71
CA LEU A 387 2.67 -1.85 7.54
C LEU A 387 3.36 -0.80 8.41
N ALA A 388 4.45 -1.15 9.08
CA ALA A 388 5.24 -0.21 9.87
C ALA A 388 5.85 0.89 8.98
N PHE A 389 6.33 0.52 7.79
CA PHE A 389 6.84 1.46 6.80
C PHE A 389 5.78 2.47 6.36
N GLU A 390 4.59 1.99 5.96
CA GLU A 390 3.51 2.86 5.43
C GLU A 390 2.78 3.69 6.49
N ASN A 391 2.75 3.25 7.76
CA ASN A 391 1.96 3.89 8.82
C ASN A 391 2.80 4.59 9.89
N ILE A 392 4.08 4.26 10.04
CA ILE A 392 4.96 4.82 11.09
C ILE A 392 6.15 5.54 10.46
N PHE A 393 7.01 4.82 9.73
CA PHE A 393 8.22 5.40 9.13
C PHE A 393 7.91 6.52 8.12
N ARG A 394 7.11 6.22 7.08
CA ARG A 394 6.89 7.12 5.94
C ARG A 394 6.18 8.43 6.33
N PRO A 395 5.24 8.47 7.30
CA PRO A 395 4.74 9.73 7.83
C PRO A 395 5.82 10.57 8.53
N VAL A 396 6.56 9.99 9.48
CA VAL A 396 7.56 10.72 10.29
C VAL A 396 8.75 11.19 9.45
N ALA A 397 9.27 10.33 8.58
CA ALA A 397 10.37 10.65 7.67
C ALA A 397 10.04 11.77 6.68
N ARG A 398 8.75 12.03 6.42
CA ARG A 398 8.27 13.12 5.54
C ARG A 398 7.94 14.41 6.28
N SER A 399 7.62 14.34 7.57
CA SER A 399 7.34 15.53 8.38
C SER A 399 8.58 16.12 9.04
N THR A 400 9.64 15.33 9.18
CA THR A 400 10.82 15.71 9.98
C THR A 400 12.12 15.27 9.28
N ASP A 401 12.58 14.04 9.50
CA ASP A 401 13.82 13.53 8.93
C ASP A 401 13.81 11.98 8.88
N PRO A 402 14.44 11.32 7.88
CA PRO A 402 14.49 9.86 7.80
C PRO A 402 15.12 9.16 9.01
N ILE A 403 16.11 9.75 9.71
CA ILE A 403 16.74 9.16 10.90
C ILE A 403 15.72 9.07 12.04
N LEU A 404 14.94 10.13 12.28
CA LEU A 404 13.85 10.08 13.25
C LEU A 404 12.79 9.06 12.84
N GLY A 405 12.50 8.95 11.53
CA GLY A 405 11.65 7.90 10.98
C GLY A 405 12.13 6.49 11.35
N ILE A 406 13.44 6.21 11.23
CA ILE A 406 14.04 4.92 11.64
C ILE A 406 13.83 4.71 13.14
N ILE A 407 14.23 5.68 13.98
CA ILE A 407 14.16 5.56 15.43
C ILE A 407 12.72 5.30 15.90
N VAL A 408 11.74 6.05 15.40
CA VAL A 408 10.32 5.88 15.79
C VAL A 408 9.75 4.55 15.30
N ALA A 409 10.13 4.07 14.10
CA ALA A 409 9.70 2.77 13.60
C ALA A 409 10.25 1.61 14.44
N PHE A 410 11.54 1.65 14.80
CA PHE A 410 12.17 0.64 15.66
C PHE A 410 11.68 0.71 17.11
N LEU A 411 11.45 1.91 17.66
CA LEU A 411 10.82 2.09 18.98
C LEU A 411 9.42 1.47 19.03
N ALA A 412 8.58 1.76 18.03
CA ALA A 412 7.24 1.18 17.94
C ALA A 412 7.27 -0.36 17.80
N SER A 413 8.21 -0.90 17.03
CA SER A 413 8.46 -2.35 16.98
C SER A 413 8.86 -2.90 18.35
N GLY A 414 9.77 -2.23 19.07
CA GLY A 414 10.20 -2.58 20.42
C GLY A 414 9.02 -2.69 21.39
N LEU A 415 8.20 -1.64 21.46
CA LEU A 415 7.01 -1.60 22.33
C LEU A 415 5.98 -2.70 22.01
N ILE A 416 5.79 -3.04 20.73
CA ILE A 416 4.94 -4.17 20.33
C ILE A 416 5.51 -5.50 20.85
N HIS A 417 6.83 -5.67 20.85
CA HIS A 417 7.47 -6.87 21.40
C HIS A 417 7.47 -6.88 22.94
N GLU A 418 7.48 -5.75 23.65
CA GLU A 418 7.22 -5.71 25.11
C GLU A 418 5.84 -6.28 25.44
N LEU A 419 4.80 -5.87 24.68
CA LEU A 419 3.42 -6.33 24.87
C LEU A 419 3.26 -7.85 24.64
N VAL A 420 4.08 -8.43 23.76
CA VAL A 420 4.00 -9.85 23.37
C VAL A 420 5.00 -10.73 24.13
N ILE A 421 6.10 -10.20 24.66
CA ILE A 421 7.18 -10.99 25.28
C ILE A 421 7.27 -10.70 26.79
N SER A 422 7.64 -9.48 27.16
CA SER A 422 7.87 -9.07 28.56
C SER A 422 6.58 -9.08 29.38
N LEU A 423 5.47 -8.61 28.81
CA LEU A 423 4.19 -8.47 29.51
C LEU A 423 3.55 -9.83 29.88
N PRO A 424 3.57 -10.87 29.02
CA PRO A 424 3.24 -12.24 29.42
C PRO A 424 4.21 -12.84 30.42
N ALA A 425 5.52 -12.64 30.25
CA ALA A 425 6.54 -13.09 31.21
C ALA A 425 6.46 -12.37 32.57
N ARG A 426 5.75 -11.24 32.63
CA ARG A 426 5.62 -10.32 33.78
C ARG A 426 6.94 -9.68 34.24
N THR A 427 8.01 -9.79 33.46
CA THR A 427 9.36 -9.31 33.78
C THR A 427 10.18 -9.17 32.49
N GLY A 428 11.39 -8.60 32.57
CA GLY A 428 12.26 -8.34 31.40
C GLY A 428 11.90 -7.09 30.61
N TYR A 429 11.03 -6.22 31.15
CA TYR A 429 10.59 -4.99 30.51
C TYR A 429 11.78 -4.12 30.07
N GLY A 430 11.69 -3.60 28.85
CA GLY A 430 12.71 -2.77 28.22
C GLY A 430 13.75 -3.54 27.41
N LEU A 431 13.91 -4.87 27.61
CA LEU A 431 14.91 -5.66 26.88
C LEU A 431 14.53 -5.84 25.38
N PRO A 432 13.30 -6.23 24.99
CA PRO A 432 12.86 -6.16 23.60
C PRO A 432 12.97 -4.75 22.99
N THR A 433 12.65 -3.70 23.74
CA THR A 433 12.76 -2.31 23.24
C THR A 433 14.21 -1.94 22.98
N ALA A 434 15.12 -2.24 23.90
CA ALA A 434 16.55 -2.02 23.74
C ALA A 434 17.11 -2.81 22.55
N TYR A 435 16.66 -4.05 22.33
CA TYR A 435 17.03 -4.84 21.15
C TYR A 435 16.67 -4.11 19.85
N PHE A 436 15.41 -3.68 19.67
CA PHE A 436 15.00 -3.01 18.44
C PHE A 436 15.63 -1.62 18.27
N LEU A 437 15.83 -0.85 19.35
CA LEU A 437 16.57 0.41 19.27
C LEU A 437 18.03 0.20 18.83
N LEU A 438 18.69 -0.86 19.32
CA LEU A 438 20.03 -1.26 18.86
C LEU A 438 20.03 -1.63 17.37
N GLN A 439 19.00 -2.32 16.86
CA GLN A 439 18.85 -2.57 15.42
C GLN A 439 18.71 -1.26 14.63
N GLY A 440 17.90 -0.31 15.11
CA GLY A 440 17.72 1.01 14.47
C GLY A 440 19.01 1.82 14.43
N CYS A 441 19.75 1.88 15.54
CA CYS A 441 21.09 2.45 15.59
C CYS A 441 22.06 1.74 14.62
N GLY A 442 22.01 0.40 14.56
CA GLY A 442 22.79 -0.40 13.62
C GLY A 442 22.53 -0.04 12.16
N VAL A 443 21.27 0.15 11.75
CA VAL A 443 20.91 0.61 10.40
C VAL A 443 21.52 1.98 10.10
N ILE A 444 21.46 2.92 11.05
CA ILE A 444 22.01 4.28 10.89
C ILE A 444 23.54 4.25 10.78
N ILE A 445 24.21 3.47 11.64
CA ILE A 445 25.67 3.28 11.63
C ILE A 445 26.11 2.63 10.31
N GLN A 446 25.44 1.58 9.87
CA GLN A 446 25.75 0.87 8.63
C GLN A 446 25.53 1.72 7.38
N HIS A 447 24.58 2.65 7.40
CA HIS A 447 24.40 3.63 6.33
C HIS A 447 25.55 4.65 6.27
N ARG A 448 26.07 5.07 7.43
CA ARG A 448 27.13 6.09 7.56
C ARG A 448 28.56 5.55 7.37
N VAL A 449 28.82 4.27 7.65
CA VAL A 449 30.17 3.68 7.58
C VAL A 449 30.32 2.84 6.30
N PRO A 450 31.01 3.33 5.26
CA PRO A 450 31.03 2.64 3.95
C PRO A 450 31.58 1.22 4.00
N ARG A 451 32.57 0.95 4.87
CA ARG A 451 33.24 -0.35 5.02
C ARG A 451 32.30 -1.50 5.39
N ILE A 452 31.22 -1.23 6.11
CA ILE A 452 30.25 -2.25 6.56
C ILE A 452 28.91 -2.15 5.81
N ARG A 453 28.81 -1.29 4.80
CA ARG A 453 27.54 -0.99 4.13
C ARG A 453 27.01 -2.18 3.30
N HIS A 454 27.92 -2.93 2.66
CA HIS A 454 27.63 -4.06 1.78
C HIS A 454 28.72 -5.14 1.86
N GLY A 455 28.56 -6.24 1.11
CA GLY A 455 29.55 -7.32 1.02
C GLY A 455 29.70 -8.15 2.30
N MET A 456 30.80 -8.91 2.41
CA MET A 456 31.06 -9.79 3.54
C MET A 456 31.13 -9.05 4.89
N ALA A 457 31.73 -7.86 4.90
CA ALA A 457 31.79 -7.02 6.11
C ALA A 457 30.39 -6.56 6.56
N GLY A 458 29.52 -6.17 5.62
CA GLY A 458 28.13 -5.83 5.92
C GLY A 458 27.29 -7.03 6.36
N GLN A 459 27.49 -8.21 5.75
CA GLN A 459 26.83 -9.44 6.17
C GLN A 459 27.25 -9.86 7.57
N PHE A 460 28.56 -9.82 7.89
CA PHE A 460 29.07 -10.13 9.22
C PHE A 460 28.53 -9.16 10.27
N PHE A 461 28.60 -7.84 10.01
CA PHE A 461 28.01 -6.82 10.89
C PHE A 461 26.52 -7.05 11.13
N THR A 462 25.76 -7.35 10.07
CA THR A 462 24.32 -7.65 10.15
C THR A 462 24.05 -8.88 11.02
N ALA A 463 24.79 -9.97 10.77
CA ALA A 463 24.65 -11.20 11.54
C ALA A 463 24.99 -10.99 13.03
N SER A 464 26.08 -10.29 13.34
CA SER A 464 26.49 -9.98 14.72
C SER A 464 25.44 -9.12 15.44
N VAL A 465 24.99 -8.02 14.83
CA VAL A 465 24.03 -7.10 15.45
C VAL A 465 22.64 -7.74 15.62
N VAL A 466 22.23 -8.66 14.75
CA VAL A 466 20.97 -9.41 14.91
C VAL A 466 21.08 -10.52 15.97
N ALA A 467 22.17 -11.30 15.97
CA ALA A 467 22.27 -12.55 16.72
C ALA A 467 22.82 -12.36 18.16
N VAL A 468 23.86 -11.55 18.36
CA VAL A 468 24.50 -11.39 19.69
C VAL A 468 23.51 -10.86 20.75
N PRO A 469 22.73 -9.78 20.50
CA PRO A 469 21.75 -9.28 21.47
C PRO A 469 20.42 -10.06 21.45
N ALA A 470 20.29 -11.20 20.76
CA ALA A 470 19.02 -11.93 20.68
C ALA A 470 18.50 -12.41 22.06
N PHE A 471 19.38 -12.54 23.06
CA PHE A 471 19.01 -12.77 24.47
C PHE A 471 18.32 -11.58 25.16
N TRP A 472 18.31 -10.39 24.57
CA TRP A 472 17.48 -9.28 25.04
C TRP A 472 16.04 -9.41 24.51
N LEU A 473 15.90 -9.81 23.24
CA LEU A 473 14.60 -10.08 22.64
C LEU A 473 13.92 -11.31 23.28
N PHE A 474 14.64 -12.42 23.43
CA PHE A 474 14.15 -13.65 24.05
C PHE A 474 14.82 -13.87 25.42
N HIS A 475 14.55 -12.96 26.35
CA HIS A 475 15.18 -12.96 27.67
C HIS A 475 14.87 -14.24 28.49
N PRO A 476 15.80 -14.72 29.33
CA PRO A 476 15.67 -16.03 30.00
C PRO A 476 14.36 -16.23 30.79
N PRO A 477 13.78 -15.21 31.46
CA PRO A 477 12.45 -15.34 32.07
C PRO A 477 11.33 -15.65 31.07
N PHE A 478 11.30 -15.03 29.89
CA PHE A 478 10.30 -15.34 28.86
C PHE A 478 10.42 -16.80 28.39
N VAL A 479 11.65 -17.26 28.16
CA VAL A 479 11.89 -18.67 27.80
C VAL A 479 11.35 -19.62 28.87
N ARG A 480 11.61 -19.33 30.16
CA ARG A 480 11.19 -20.18 31.28
C ARG A 480 9.70 -20.12 31.61
N ILE A 481 9.08 -18.95 31.55
CA ILE A 481 7.69 -18.69 31.99
C ILE A 481 6.67 -18.90 30.87
N VAL A 482 7.09 -18.70 29.61
CA VAL A 482 6.19 -18.69 28.45
C VAL A 482 6.50 -19.85 27.50
N ILE A 483 7.75 -19.96 27.04
CA ILE A 483 8.12 -20.96 26.01
C ILE A 483 8.13 -22.39 26.55
N LEU A 484 8.80 -22.67 27.67
CA LEU A 484 8.84 -24.05 28.19
C LEU A 484 7.46 -24.61 28.59
N PRO A 485 6.56 -23.84 29.26
CA PRO A 485 5.20 -24.30 29.50
C PRO A 485 4.37 -24.49 28.24
N PHE A 486 4.58 -23.66 27.20
CA PHE A 486 3.97 -23.88 25.89
C PHE A 486 4.44 -25.18 25.24
N MET A 487 5.76 -25.43 25.25
CA MET A 487 6.34 -26.66 24.70
C MET A 487 5.82 -27.91 25.41
N LYS A 488 5.66 -27.88 26.74
CA LYS A 488 4.98 -28.95 27.49
C LYS A 488 3.52 -29.11 27.07
N ALA A 489 2.77 -28.01 26.94
CA ALA A 489 1.35 -28.04 26.57
C ALA A 489 1.09 -28.62 25.16
N ILE A 490 2.04 -28.52 24.24
CA ILE A 490 1.97 -29.14 22.90
C ILE A 490 2.61 -30.53 22.82
N GLY A 491 3.03 -31.11 23.95
CA GLY A 491 3.71 -32.42 24.00
C GLY A 491 5.13 -32.45 23.43
N ALA A 492 5.79 -31.29 23.28
CA ALA A 492 7.16 -31.21 22.80
C ALA A 492 8.20 -31.55 23.89
N LEU A 493 7.86 -31.38 25.17
CA LEU A 493 8.68 -31.71 26.35
C LEU A 493 7.93 -32.63 27.32
#